data_AF-A0A071M5A0-F1
#
_entry.id   AF-A0A071M5A0-F1
#
_cell.length_a   1.000
_cell.length_b   1.000
_cell.length_c   1.000
_cell.angle_alpha   90.00
_cell.angle_beta   90.00
_cell.angle_gamma   90.00
#
_symmetry.space_group_name_H-M   'P 1'
#
loop_
_entity.id
_entity.type
_entity.pdbx_description
1 polymer ?
#
loop_
_entity_poly.entity_id
_entity_poly.type
_entity_poly.pdbx_seq_one_letter_code
_entity_poly.pdbx_strand_id
1 'polypeptide(L)'
;MLNDKELRGALIDWLYRKPVKPKKIVEELSVNNGFAIADVVAIYKEMHCFEIKGDNDKIERILKQGISYNLSFRKITLVTTLRHRDKAISLTPSHWGIIIAKELNGEVKFIYERKSKDNSGFSPVVALTTLWKSEMLEILDKEKIHLRAKDKTRDMISLRISDVLDKLSVSSEISDKIIHRDKSMYDK
;
A
#
# COMPACT_ATOMS: atom_id res chain seq x y z
N MET A 1 -13.97 -14.38 -17.43
CA MET A 1 -14.42 -13.75 -16.16
C MET A 1 -13.18 -13.58 -15.33
N LEU A 2 -12.82 -12.35 -14.99
CA LEU A 2 -11.52 -12.06 -14.39
C LEU A 2 -11.60 -12.21 -12.87
N ASN A 3 -10.87 -13.19 -12.33
CA ASN A 3 -10.74 -13.41 -10.89
C ASN A 3 -9.52 -12.69 -10.30
N ASP A 4 -9.40 -12.67 -8.96
CA ASP A 4 -8.29 -12.00 -8.27
C ASP A 4 -6.92 -12.48 -8.73
N LYS A 5 -6.71 -13.80 -8.83
CA LYS A 5 -5.42 -14.40 -9.19
C LYS A 5 -4.97 -13.96 -10.59
N GLU A 6 -5.89 -13.97 -11.56
CA GLU A 6 -5.63 -13.53 -12.94
C GLU A 6 -5.32 -12.03 -12.99
N LEU A 7 -6.11 -11.22 -12.29
CA LEU A 7 -5.90 -9.77 -12.23
C LEU A 7 -4.58 -9.41 -11.55
N ARG A 8 -4.23 -10.09 -10.46
CA ARG A 8 -3.01 -9.88 -9.69
C ARG A 8 -1.77 -10.15 -10.54
N GLY A 9 -1.69 -11.33 -11.16
CA GLY A 9 -0.58 -11.68 -12.05
C GLY A 9 -0.45 -10.70 -13.22
N ALA A 10 -1.56 -10.39 -13.88
CA ALA A 10 -1.54 -9.43 -14.99
C ALA A 10 -1.14 -8.01 -14.55
N LEU A 11 -1.59 -7.56 -13.37
CA LEU A 11 -1.26 -6.24 -12.82
C LEU A 11 0.24 -6.13 -12.54
N ILE A 12 0.83 -7.14 -11.90
CA ILE A 12 2.27 -7.16 -11.58
C ILE A 12 3.09 -7.06 -12.87
N ASP A 13 2.77 -7.88 -13.86
CA ASP A 13 3.38 -7.83 -15.20
C ASP A 13 3.26 -6.45 -15.84
N TRP A 14 2.05 -5.88 -15.79
CA TRP A 14 1.77 -4.57 -16.35
C TRP A 14 2.57 -3.45 -15.68
N LEU A 15 2.72 -3.50 -14.35
CA LEU A 15 3.52 -2.55 -13.58
C LEU A 15 5.01 -2.63 -13.95
N TYR A 16 5.58 -3.84 -14.11
CA TYR A 16 6.98 -4.00 -14.53
C TYR A 16 7.24 -3.64 -16.00
N ARG A 17 6.20 -3.61 -16.85
CA ARG A 17 6.30 -3.15 -18.25
C ARG A 17 6.20 -1.62 -18.39
N LYS A 18 5.89 -0.88 -17.33
CA LYS A 18 5.86 0.59 -17.37
C LYS A 18 7.25 1.18 -17.61
N PRO A 19 7.35 2.38 -18.22
CA PRO A 19 8.63 3.08 -18.34
C PRO A 19 9.32 3.32 -16.99
N VAL A 20 8.53 3.73 -15.99
CA VAL A 20 8.96 3.81 -14.60
C VAL A 20 8.54 2.52 -13.91
N LYS A 21 9.50 1.68 -13.57
CA LYS A 21 9.29 0.38 -12.93
C LYS A 21 9.39 0.50 -11.41
N PRO A 22 8.61 -0.28 -10.65
CA PRO A 22 8.81 -0.35 -9.21
C PRO A 22 10.16 -1.02 -8.89
N LYS A 23 10.79 -0.57 -7.81
CA LYS A 23 12.01 -1.19 -7.26
C LYS A 23 11.72 -2.59 -6.69
N LYS A 24 10.52 -2.75 -6.10
CA LYS A 24 10.01 -4.01 -5.56
C LYS A 24 8.48 -3.98 -5.63
N ILE A 25 7.88 -5.14 -5.87
CA ILE A 25 6.46 -5.37 -5.60
C ILE A 25 6.36 -6.33 -4.43
N VAL A 26 5.47 -6.02 -3.49
CA VAL A 26 5.12 -6.89 -2.37
C VAL A 26 3.64 -7.23 -2.47
N GLU A 27 3.34 -8.52 -2.45
CA GLU A 27 1.98 -9.04 -2.39
C GLU A 27 1.57 -9.24 -0.92
N GLU A 28 0.28 -9.05 -0.64
CA GLU A 28 -0.33 -9.31 0.67
C GLU A 28 0.37 -8.59 1.84
N LEU A 29 0.62 -7.28 1.69
CA LEU A 29 1.26 -6.47 2.73
C LEU A 29 0.26 -6.11 3.82
N SER A 30 0.44 -6.69 5.01
CA SER A 30 -0.28 -6.33 6.23
C SER A 30 0.05 -4.91 6.69
N VAL A 31 -0.97 -4.09 6.94
CA VAL A 31 -0.85 -2.67 7.34
C VAL A 31 -1.77 -2.33 8.51
N ASN A 32 -1.55 -1.17 9.13
CA ASN A 32 -2.34 -0.67 10.26
C ASN A 32 -2.47 -1.76 11.35
N ASN A 33 -1.35 -2.21 11.91
CA ASN A 33 -1.31 -3.32 12.88
C ASN A 33 -2.06 -4.60 12.46
N GLY A 34 -2.16 -4.86 11.14
CA GLY A 34 -2.84 -6.04 10.60
C GLY A 34 -4.36 -5.92 10.46
N PHE A 35 -4.93 -4.73 10.64
CA PHE A 35 -6.36 -4.50 10.39
C PHE A 35 -6.74 -4.57 8.91
N ALA A 36 -5.77 -4.45 7.99
CA ALA A 36 -5.97 -4.68 6.57
C ALA A 36 -4.72 -5.30 5.92
N ILE A 37 -4.93 -5.99 4.81
CA ILE A 37 -3.89 -6.56 3.96
C ILE A 37 -4.07 -5.94 2.59
N ALA A 38 -3.04 -5.26 2.07
CA ALA A 38 -3.04 -4.71 0.72
C ALA A 38 -2.67 -5.82 -0.29
N ASP A 39 -3.45 -5.96 -1.35
CA ASP A 39 -3.22 -7.03 -2.34
C ASP A 39 -1.86 -6.91 -3.02
N VAL A 40 -1.58 -5.76 -3.63
CA VAL A 40 -0.32 -5.49 -4.33
C VAL A 40 0.20 -4.12 -3.91
N VAL A 41 1.44 -4.06 -3.45
CA VAL A 41 2.12 -2.80 -3.13
C VAL A 41 3.35 -2.64 -4.02
N ALA A 42 3.30 -1.67 -4.93
CA ALA A 42 4.42 -1.33 -5.79
C ALA A 42 5.25 -0.21 -5.13
N ILE A 43 6.54 -0.44 -4.98
CA ILE A 43 7.43 0.48 -4.27
C ILE A 43 8.31 1.21 -5.27
N TYR A 44 8.18 2.53 -5.34
CA TYR A 44 8.99 3.41 -6.19
C TYR A 44 9.94 4.27 -5.31
N LYS A 45 9.62 5.56 -5.17
CA LYS A 45 10.12 6.41 -4.06
C LYS A 45 9.22 6.29 -2.83
N GLU A 46 7.92 6.11 -3.05
CA GLU A 46 6.92 5.82 -2.03
C GLU A 46 6.14 4.55 -2.42
N MET A 47 5.48 3.94 -1.45
CA MET A 47 4.59 2.80 -1.68
C MET A 47 3.28 3.23 -2.33
N HIS A 48 2.88 2.52 -3.38
CA HIS A 48 1.56 2.65 -4.01
C HIS A 48 0.77 1.36 -3.78
N CYS A 49 -0.30 1.46 -3.00
CA CYS A 49 -1.25 0.37 -2.75
C CYS A 49 -2.19 0.18 -3.93
N PHE A 50 -2.30 -1.06 -4.41
CA PHE A 50 -3.28 -1.51 -5.39
C PHE A 50 -4.17 -2.55 -4.73
N GLU A 51 -5.44 -2.21 -4.54
CA GLU A 51 -6.47 -3.13 -4.05
C GLU A 51 -7.17 -3.76 -5.27
N ILE A 52 -7.35 -5.08 -5.29
CA ILE A 52 -7.92 -5.81 -6.42
C ILE A 52 -9.33 -6.27 -6.08
N LYS A 53 -10.24 -6.14 -7.04
CA LYS A 53 -11.61 -6.67 -6.95
C LYS A 53 -12.02 -7.25 -8.31
N GLY A 54 -12.08 -8.57 -8.40
CA GLY A 54 -12.51 -9.30 -9.60
C GLY A 54 -14.02 -9.27 -9.83
N ASP A 55 -14.49 -9.93 -10.88
CA ASP A 55 -15.90 -9.91 -11.28
C ASP A 55 -16.86 -10.40 -10.17
N ASN A 56 -16.39 -11.33 -9.32
CA ASN A 56 -17.17 -11.92 -8.23
C ASN A 56 -17.01 -11.20 -6.89
N ASP A 57 -16.16 -10.18 -6.81
CA ASP A 57 -15.95 -9.43 -5.58
C ASP A 57 -17.02 -8.38 -5.33
N LYS A 58 -17.19 -8.06 -4.04
CA LYS A 58 -18.00 -6.92 -3.60
C LYS A 58 -17.11 -5.69 -3.44
N ILE A 59 -17.32 -4.69 -4.28
CA ILE A 59 -16.59 -3.41 -4.21
C ILE A 59 -16.76 -2.74 -2.85
N GLU A 60 -17.89 -2.91 -2.17
CA GLU A 60 -18.18 -2.31 -0.86
C GLU A 60 -17.17 -2.68 0.23
N ARG A 61 -16.43 -3.79 0.08
CA ARG A 61 -15.37 -4.17 1.03
C ARG A 61 -14.30 -3.09 1.17
N ILE A 62 -14.08 -2.28 0.12
CA ILE A 62 -13.13 -1.17 0.16
C ILE A 62 -13.53 -0.08 1.16
N LEU A 63 -14.80 0.02 1.56
CA LEU A 63 -15.23 1.03 2.54
C LEU A 63 -14.59 0.76 3.90
N LYS A 64 -14.48 -0.51 4.30
CA LYS A 64 -13.80 -0.91 5.53
C LYS A 64 -12.29 -0.92 5.36
N GLN A 65 -11.79 -1.58 4.32
CA GLN A 65 -10.35 -1.70 4.07
C GLN A 65 -9.69 -0.33 3.82
N GLY A 66 -10.41 0.55 3.12
CA GLY A 66 -9.96 1.88 2.76
C GLY A 66 -9.67 2.79 3.95
N ILE A 67 -10.26 2.54 5.13
CA ILE A 67 -9.89 3.26 6.36
C ILE A 67 -8.41 3.02 6.66
N SER A 68 -7.98 1.76 6.69
CA SER A 68 -6.58 1.38 6.94
C SER A 68 -5.66 1.84 5.81
N TYR A 69 -6.07 1.69 4.55
CA TYR A 69 -5.24 2.12 3.42
C TYR A 69 -5.04 3.63 3.41
N ASN A 70 -6.09 4.42 3.70
CA ASN A 70 -5.98 5.87 3.76
C ASN A 70 -5.06 6.34 4.89
N LEU A 71 -4.92 5.60 5.98
CA LEU A 71 -3.96 5.95 7.02
C LEU A 71 -2.53 5.51 6.68
N SER A 72 -2.38 4.44 5.90
CA SER A 72 -1.09 3.76 5.70
C SER A 72 -0.36 4.12 4.41
N PHE A 73 -1.05 4.64 3.39
CA PHE A 73 -0.47 4.90 2.07
C PHE A 73 -0.75 6.32 1.58
N ARG A 74 0.26 6.91 0.92
CA ARG A 74 0.10 8.19 0.21
C ARG A 74 -0.55 8.04 -1.16
N LYS A 75 -0.40 6.87 -1.79
CA LYS A 75 -0.98 6.53 -3.10
C LYS A 75 -1.76 5.23 -3.02
N ILE A 76 -3.01 5.27 -3.46
CA ILE A 76 -3.92 4.12 -3.44
C ILE A 76 -4.67 4.07 -4.78
N THR A 77 -4.83 2.87 -5.33
CA THR A 77 -5.62 2.61 -6.54
C THR A 77 -6.46 1.36 -6.35
N LEU A 78 -7.74 1.44 -6.72
CA LEU A 78 -8.58 0.26 -6.92
C LEU A 78 -8.38 -0.28 -8.34
N VAL A 79 -8.11 -1.57 -8.46
CA VAL A 79 -8.05 -2.31 -9.73
C VAL A 79 -9.25 -3.23 -9.79
N THR A 80 -10.12 -3.03 -10.78
CA THR A 80 -11.35 -3.83 -10.91
C THR A 80 -11.75 -4.00 -12.37
N THR A 81 -12.84 -4.69 -12.64
CA THR A 81 -13.32 -4.98 -13.99
C THR A 81 -14.35 -3.96 -14.46
N LEU A 82 -14.69 -3.99 -15.75
CA LEU A 82 -15.70 -3.10 -16.32
C LEU A 82 -17.08 -3.26 -15.64
N ARG A 83 -17.39 -4.46 -15.14
CA ARG A 83 -18.63 -4.77 -14.40
C ARG A 83 -18.81 -3.88 -13.17
N HIS A 84 -17.71 -3.51 -12.54
CA HIS A 84 -17.70 -2.79 -11.26
C HIS A 84 -17.42 -1.29 -11.41
N ARG A 85 -17.26 -0.79 -12.65
CA ARG A 85 -16.80 0.58 -12.93
C ARG A 85 -17.62 1.64 -12.21
N ASP A 86 -18.93 1.66 -12.38
CA ASP A 86 -19.78 2.74 -11.84
C ASP A 86 -19.79 2.71 -10.32
N LYS A 87 -19.79 1.52 -9.74
CA LYS A 87 -19.73 1.32 -8.29
C LYS A 87 -18.38 1.72 -7.72
N ALA A 88 -17.29 1.41 -8.41
CA ALA A 88 -15.95 1.84 -8.07
C ALA A 88 -15.84 3.37 -8.08
N ILE A 89 -16.37 4.04 -9.10
CA ILE A 89 -16.39 5.51 -9.21
C ILE A 89 -17.16 6.12 -8.03
N SER A 90 -18.33 5.55 -7.71
CA SER A 90 -19.21 6.04 -6.64
C SER A 90 -18.62 5.85 -5.23
N LEU A 91 -18.01 4.70 -4.95
CA LEU A 91 -17.59 4.34 -3.59
C LEU A 91 -16.15 4.73 -3.24
N THR A 92 -15.26 4.89 -4.23
CA THR A 92 -13.86 5.21 -3.94
C THR A 92 -13.66 6.71 -3.67
N PRO A 93 -12.88 7.08 -2.63
CA PRO A 93 -12.52 8.48 -2.40
C PRO A 93 -11.85 9.13 -3.60
N SER A 94 -12.05 10.43 -3.81
CA SER A 94 -11.61 11.14 -5.03
C SER A 94 -10.09 11.13 -5.26
N HIS A 95 -9.28 10.90 -4.21
CA HIS A 95 -7.83 10.77 -4.33
C HIS A 95 -7.37 9.37 -4.74
N TRP A 96 -8.23 8.35 -4.67
CA TRP A 96 -7.89 7.01 -5.13
C TRP A 96 -7.84 6.97 -6.66
N GLY A 97 -6.85 6.27 -7.19
CA GLY A 97 -6.88 5.85 -8.59
C GLY A 97 -7.92 4.76 -8.82
N ILE A 98 -8.39 4.65 -10.05
CA ILE A 98 -9.21 3.54 -10.51
C ILE A 98 -8.62 3.04 -11.82
N ILE A 99 -8.30 1.76 -11.86
CA ILE A 99 -7.88 1.05 -13.06
C ILE A 99 -8.93 0.01 -13.40
N ILE A 100 -9.37 0.00 -14.65
CA ILE A 100 -10.29 -0.98 -15.20
C ILE A 100 -9.51 -2.00 -16.01
N ALA A 101 -9.61 -3.26 -15.59
CA ALA A 101 -9.13 -4.43 -16.30
C ALA A 101 -10.19 -4.90 -17.29
N LYS A 102 -9.76 -5.22 -18.52
CA LYS A 102 -10.59 -5.79 -19.58
C LYS A 102 -9.83 -6.93 -20.23
N GLU A 103 -10.53 -8.02 -20.52
CA GLU A 103 -10.00 -9.12 -21.30
C GLU A 103 -10.14 -8.79 -22.79
N LEU A 104 -9.05 -8.84 -23.54
CA LEU A 104 -9.02 -8.62 -24.99
C LEU A 104 -8.06 -9.61 -25.63
N ASN A 105 -8.57 -10.47 -26.52
CA ASN A 105 -7.79 -11.48 -27.24
C ASN A 105 -6.97 -12.41 -26.31
N GLY A 106 -7.56 -12.80 -25.17
CA GLY A 106 -6.89 -13.66 -24.17
C GLY A 106 -5.86 -12.94 -23.29
N GLU A 107 -5.69 -11.62 -23.43
CA GLU A 107 -4.83 -10.82 -22.57
C GLU A 107 -5.64 -9.84 -21.71
N VAL A 108 -5.17 -9.61 -20.48
CA VAL A 108 -5.73 -8.58 -19.62
C VAL A 108 -5.08 -7.23 -19.95
N LYS A 109 -5.90 -6.25 -20.33
CA LYS A 109 -5.51 -4.86 -20.56
C LYS A 109 -6.02 -3.98 -19.43
N PHE A 110 -5.19 -3.03 -19.01
CA PHE A 110 -5.51 -2.08 -17.95
C PHE A 110 -5.65 -0.66 -18.50
N ILE A 111 -6.74 -0.01 -18.14
CA ILE A 111 -7.08 1.36 -18.55
C ILE A 111 -7.31 2.19 -17.29
N TYR A 112 -6.74 3.39 -17.23
CA TYR A 112 -7.03 4.32 -16.15
C TYR A 112 -8.41 4.94 -16.34
N GLU A 113 -9.30 4.69 -15.40
CA GLU A 113 -10.55 5.45 -15.26
C GLU A 113 -10.29 6.75 -14.49
N ARG A 114 -9.46 6.68 -13.44
CA ARG A 114 -9.04 7.83 -12.63
C ARG A 114 -7.59 7.66 -12.20
N LYS A 115 -6.76 8.69 -12.34
CA LYS A 115 -5.39 8.69 -11.81
C LYS A 115 -5.41 8.90 -10.29
N SER A 116 -4.54 8.20 -9.55
CA SER A 116 -4.38 8.42 -8.12
C SER A 116 -3.74 9.78 -7.84
N LYS A 117 -4.14 10.39 -6.72
CA LYS A 117 -3.59 11.64 -6.18
C LYS A 117 -2.96 11.36 -4.83
N ASP A 118 -2.28 12.37 -4.29
CA ASP A 118 -1.78 12.30 -2.92
C ASP A 118 -2.95 12.22 -1.95
N ASN A 119 -2.84 11.26 -1.02
CA ASN A 119 -3.80 11.07 0.05
C ASN A 119 -3.44 11.95 1.26
N SER A 120 -4.28 12.95 1.56
CA SER A 120 -4.13 13.82 2.73
C SER A 120 -4.35 13.10 4.06
N GLY A 121 -5.08 11.97 4.04
CA GLY A 121 -5.37 11.13 5.21
C GLY A 121 -4.19 10.30 5.70
N PHE A 122 -3.06 10.30 5.00
CA PHE A 122 -1.85 9.57 5.42
C PHE A 122 -1.41 10.00 6.82
N SER A 123 -1.27 9.01 7.70
CA SER A 123 -0.86 9.16 9.10
C SER A 123 0.49 8.48 9.31
N PRO A 124 1.58 9.24 9.52
CA PRO A 124 2.92 8.67 9.76
C PRO A 124 2.93 7.62 10.89
N VAL A 125 2.23 7.93 11.99
CA VAL A 125 2.14 7.05 13.17
C VAL A 125 1.54 5.70 12.80
N VAL A 126 0.44 5.70 12.05
CA VAL A 126 -0.24 4.46 11.62
C VAL A 126 0.55 3.75 10.53
N ALA A 127 1.11 4.49 9.56
CA ALA A 127 1.87 3.91 8.48
C ALA A 127 3.11 3.15 8.98
N LEU A 128 3.80 3.65 10.01
CA LEU A 128 4.93 2.98 10.66
C LEU A 128 4.53 1.64 11.29
N THR A 129 3.26 1.43 11.64
CA THR A 129 2.80 0.13 12.15
C THR A 129 2.75 -0.98 11.09
N THR A 130 3.02 -0.64 9.82
CA THR A 130 3.34 -1.62 8.75
C THR A 130 4.70 -2.28 8.99
N LEU A 131 5.59 -1.63 9.72
CA LEU A 131 6.94 -2.10 10.04
C LEU A 131 6.95 -2.98 11.29
N TRP A 132 7.86 -3.94 11.31
CA TRP A 132 8.22 -4.65 12.53
C TRP A 132 8.92 -3.71 13.51
N LYS A 133 8.90 -4.08 14.80
CA LYS A 133 9.54 -3.25 15.83
C LYS A 133 11.03 -3.04 15.56
N SER A 134 11.74 -4.10 15.18
CA SER A 134 13.15 -4.07 14.77
C SER A 134 13.42 -3.07 13.65
N GLU A 135 12.62 -3.10 12.58
CA GLU A 135 12.76 -2.18 11.44
C GLU A 135 12.55 -0.72 11.86
N MET A 136 11.61 -0.45 12.78
CA MET A 136 11.45 0.89 13.36
C MET A 136 12.64 1.31 14.22
N LEU A 137 13.25 0.39 14.97
CA LEU A 137 14.45 0.68 15.75
C LEU A 137 15.64 1.05 14.85
N GLU A 138 15.76 0.42 13.68
CA GLU A 138 16.78 0.79 12.70
C GLU A 138 16.57 2.19 12.11
N ILE A 139 15.32 2.64 11.97
CA ILE A 139 15.03 4.04 11.55
C ILE A 139 15.50 5.00 12.64
N LEU A 140 15.22 4.71 13.92
CA LEU A 140 15.65 5.56 15.03
C LEU A 140 17.18 5.70 15.06
N ASP A 141 17.92 4.61 14.85
CA ASP A 141 19.38 4.62 14.82
C ASP A 141 19.91 5.45 13.64
N LYS A 142 19.42 5.18 12.42
CA LYS A 142 19.79 5.90 11.20
C LYS A 142 19.56 7.40 11.33
N GLU A 143 18.38 7.81 11.80
CA GLU A 143 17.96 9.20 11.92
C GLU A 143 18.44 9.85 13.24
N LYS A 144 19.20 9.12 14.06
CA LYS A 144 19.74 9.56 15.36
C LYS A 144 18.65 10.07 16.32
N ILE A 145 17.48 9.42 16.29
CA ILE A 145 16.34 9.73 17.15
C ILE A 145 16.46 8.92 18.44
N HIS A 146 16.74 9.61 19.54
CA HIS A 146 16.80 8.96 20.85
C HIS A 146 15.41 8.64 21.40
N LEU A 147 15.25 7.39 21.86
CA LEU A 147 14.09 6.95 22.66
C LEU A 147 14.11 7.60 24.04
N ARG A 148 12.92 7.90 24.56
CA ARG A 148 12.74 8.22 25.99
C ARG A 148 12.60 6.91 26.77
N ALA A 149 12.88 6.95 28.08
CA ALA A 149 12.78 5.76 28.94
C ALA A 149 11.41 5.05 28.91
N LYS A 150 10.34 5.80 28.57
CA LYS A 150 8.98 5.28 28.45
C LYS A 150 8.65 4.65 27.09
N ASP A 151 9.42 4.92 26.04
CA ASP A 151 9.08 4.57 24.65
C ASP A 151 9.38 3.09 24.35
N LYS A 152 8.61 2.17 24.96
CA LYS A 152 8.88 0.73 24.94
C LYS A 152 8.01 -0.04 23.93
N THR A 153 6.86 0.51 23.55
CA THR A 153 5.89 -0.15 22.65
C THR A 153 6.06 0.28 21.20
N ARG A 154 5.52 -0.50 20.26
CA ARG A 154 5.51 -0.13 18.83
C ARG A 154 4.81 1.22 18.60
N ASP A 155 3.72 1.47 19.31
CA ASP A 155 2.97 2.72 19.19
C ASP A 155 3.75 3.93 19.72
N MET A 156 4.49 3.77 20.83
CA MET A 156 5.33 4.86 21.33
C MET A 156 6.53 5.12 20.42
N ILE A 157 7.10 4.07 19.83
CA ILE A 157 8.18 4.19 18.85
C ILE A 157 7.68 4.90 17.58
N SER A 158 6.50 4.53 17.07
CA SER A 158 5.95 5.17 15.86
C SER A 158 5.61 6.64 16.09
N LEU A 159 5.05 6.98 17.26
CA LEU A 159 4.88 8.37 17.70
C LEU A 159 6.21 9.10 17.74
N ARG A 160 7.24 8.50 18.36
CA ARG A 160 8.56 9.13 18.50
C ARG A 160 9.23 9.44 17.16
N ILE A 161 9.13 8.54 16.19
CA ILE A 161 9.63 8.76 14.82
C ILE A 161 8.82 9.88 14.14
N SER A 162 7.49 9.83 14.28
CA SER A 162 6.58 10.80 13.63
C SER A 162 6.64 12.22 14.22
N ASP A 163 7.12 12.37 15.47
CA ASP A 163 7.37 13.67 16.10
C ASP A 163 8.58 14.40 15.48
N VAL A 164 9.50 13.66 14.85
CA VAL A 164 10.76 14.21 14.31
C VAL A 164 10.75 14.25 12.78
N LEU A 165 10.23 13.21 12.13
CA LEU A 165 10.22 13.09 10.68
C LEU A 165 8.89 13.57 10.10
N ASP A 166 8.96 14.27 8.98
CA ASP A 166 7.77 14.65 8.22
C ASP A 166 7.12 13.46 7.49
N LYS A 167 5.93 13.70 6.91
CA LYS A 167 5.17 12.67 6.20
C LYS A 167 5.92 12.04 5.02
N LEU A 168 6.76 12.79 4.32
CA LEU A 168 7.50 12.31 3.16
C LEU A 168 8.69 11.46 3.60
N SER A 169 9.43 11.91 4.62
CA SER A 169 10.54 11.16 5.22
C SER A 169 10.07 9.84 5.80
N VAL A 170 8.97 9.83 6.58
CA VAL A 170 8.39 8.58 7.10
C VAL A 170 7.97 7.64 5.96
N SER A 171 7.32 8.16 4.92
CA SER A 171 6.92 7.34 3.77
C SER A 171 8.13 6.75 3.01
N SER A 172 9.24 7.48 2.94
CA SER A 172 10.49 7.02 2.33
C SER A 172 11.13 5.92 3.18
N GLU A 173 11.27 6.14 4.49
CA GLU A 173 11.84 5.15 5.41
C GLU A 173 11.06 3.83 5.42
N ILE A 174 9.72 3.90 5.43
CA ILE A 174 8.89 2.69 5.34
C ILE A 174 9.16 1.97 4.02
N SER A 175 9.21 2.70 2.90
CA SER A 175 9.48 2.11 1.59
C SER A 175 10.83 1.39 1.56
N ASP A 176 11.87 2.03 2.09
CA ASP A 176 13.22 1.47 2.15
C ASP A 176 13.29 0.23 3.05
N LYS A 177 12.61 0.23 4.21
CA LYS A 177 12.53 -0.97 5.07
C LYS A 177 11.80 -2.11 4.40
N ILE A 178 10.66 -1.88 3.76
CA ILE A 178 9.92 -2.94 3.06
C ILE A 178 10.72 -3.50 1.87
N ILE A 179 11.51 -2.68 1.17
CA ILE A 179 12.40 -3.16 0.10
C ILE A 179 13.39 -4.19 0.63
N HIS A 180 14.01 -3.94 1.78
CA HIS A 180 15.05 -4.79 2.36
C HIS A 180 14.52 -5.84 3.34
N ARG A 181 13.21 -5.85 3.62
CA ARG A 181 12.59 -6.84 4.51
C ARG A 181 12.85 -8.26 4.02
N ASP A 182 13.55 -9.01 4.85
CA ASP A 182 13.78 -10.45 4.72
C ASP A 182 12.97 -11.18 5.79
N LYS A 183 12.07 -12.08 5.37
CA LYS A 183 11.24 -12.86 6.30
C LYS A 183 12.03 -13.90 7.09
N SER A 184 13.16 -14.38 6.56
CA SER A 184 13.99 -15.40 7.20
C SER A 184 14.64 -14.94 8.52
N MET A 185 14.76 -13.62 8.71
CA MET A 185 15.39 -13.03 9.90
C MET A 185 14.47 -12.98 11.14
N TYR A 186 13.17 -13.31 10.99
CA TYR A 186 12.17 -13.08 12.04
C TYR A 186 11.29 -14.29 12.37
N ASP A 187 11.53 -15.45 11.73
CA ASP A 187 10.99 -16.75 12.13
C ASP A 187 11.95 -17.47 13.12
N LYS A 188 12.16 -16.85 14.30
CA LYS A 188 12.79 -17.51 15.45
C LYS A 188 11.88 -17.49 16.66
#